data_AF-A0AAV9NPE7-F1
#
_entry.id   AF-A0AAV9NPE7-F1
#
_cell.length_a   1.000
_cell.length_b   1.000
_cell.length_c   1.000
_cell.angle_alpha   90.00
_cell.angle_beta   90.00
_cell.angle_gamma   90.00
#
_symmetry.space_group_name_H-M   'P 1'
#
loop_
_entity.id
_entity.type
_entity.pdbx_description
1 polymer ?
#
loop_
_entity_poly.entity_id
_entity_poly.type
_entity_poly.pdbx_seq_one_letter_code
_entity_poly.pdbx_strand_id
1 'polypeptide(L)'
;MSDLTVSERRIRPIQDAVSSGNWKQALQLCDKWSKKGERSDRFLALKAFVLVNQVDEKQHDRGHNEVLDLCKRNPPITEPEAIYQMQHALKALSLHKEQGYKLWERAVGSTQDNKDLYIRWLNEAILESDWLSAQKV
;
A
#
# COMPACT_ATOMS: atom_id res chain seq x y z
N MET A 1 18.17 -6.59 9.19
CA MET A 1 17.16 -7.49 8.60
C MET A 1 16.10 -7.73 9.67
N SER A 2 14.99 -7.02 9.63
CA SER A 2 13.82 -7.34 10.45
C SER A 2 13.31 -8.71 10.01
N ASP A 3 13.19 -9.66 10.95
CA ASP A 3 12.68 -11.00 10.70
C ASP A 3 11.34 -10.92 9.93
N LEU A 4 11.36 -11.28 8.65
CA LEU A 4 10.17 -11.33 7.78
C LEU A 4 9.04 -12.13 8.47
N THR A 5 9.40 -13.15 9.25
CA THR A 5 8.48 -13.99 10.02
C THR A 5 7.77 -13.24 11.15
N VAL A 6 8.40 -12.23 11.76
CA VAL A 6 7.80 -11.44 12.84
C VAL A 6 6.81 -10.43 12.27
N SER A 7 7.16 -9.75 11.18
CA SER A 7 6.25 -8.82 10.51
C SER A 7 5.05 -9.56 9.91
N GLU A 8 5.22 -10.74 9.32
CA GLU A 8 4.10 -11.56 8.83
C GLU A 8 3.14 -11.99 9.95
N ARG A 9 3.66 -12.41 11.11
CA ARG A 9 2.83 -12.74 12.29
C ARG A 9 2.03 -11.54 12.80
N ARG A 10 2.52 -10.31 12.58
CA ARG A 10 1.84 -9.07 12.98
C ARG A 10 0.80 -8.62 11.96
N ILE A 11 1.11 -8.77 10.68
CA ILE A 11 0.30 -8.34 9.54
C ILE A 11 -0.90 -9.26 9.34
N ARG A 12 -0.72 -10.59 9.46
CA ARG A 12 -1.77 -11.57 9.16
C ARG A 12 -3.07 -11.36 9.96
N PRO A 13 -3.05 -11.14 11.29
CA PRO A 13 -4.27 -10.82 12.03
C PRO A 13 -4.99 -9.56 11.56
N ILE A 14 -4.26 -8.57 11.04
CA ILE A 14 -4.87 -7.35 10.46
C ILE A 14 -5.57 -7.72 9.15
N GLN A 15 -4.92 -8.51 8.28
CA GLN A 15 -5.51 -8.97 7.02
C GLN A 15 -6.76 -9.82 7.24
N ASP A 16 -6.78 -10.67 8.26
CA ASP A 16 -7.96 -11.47 8.63
C ASP A 16 -9.13 -10.55 9.06
N ALA A 17 -8.84 -9.52 9.85
CA ALA A 17 -9.84 -8.52 10.26
C ALA A 17 -10.35 -7.69 9.06
N VAL A 18 -9.48 -7.35 8.11
CA VAL A 18 -9.87 -6.68 6.85
C VAL A 18 -10.76 -7.59 5.99
N SER A 19 -10.39 -8.86 5.84
CA SER A 19 -11.13 -9.84 5.02
C SER A 19 -12.53 -10.13 5.57
N SER A 20 -12.72 -9.98 6.88
CA SER A 20 -14.02 -10.12 7.56
C SER A 20 -14.80 -8.80 7.64
N GLY A 21 -14.29 -7.69 7.08
CA GLY A 21 -14.91 -6.37 7.16
C GLY A 21 -14.89 -5.75 8.56
N ASN A 22 -14.12 -6.30 9.50
CA ASN A 22 -14.00 -5.80 10.86
C ASN A 22 -12.95 -4.67 10.95
N TRP A 23 -13.29 -3.52 10.37
CA TRP A 23 -12.41 -2.35 10.28
C TRP A 23 -11.97 -1.79 11.64
N LYS A 24 -12.85 -1.90 12.65
CA LYS A 24 -12.54 -1.46 14.01
C LYS A 24 -11.44 -2.33 14.63
N GLN A 25 -11.55 -3.65 14.50
CA GLN A 25 -10.52 -4.58 14.98
C GLN A 25 -9.21 -4.41 14.20
N ALA A 26 -9.29 -4.25 12.87
CA ALA A 26 -8.12 -4.01 12.03
C ALA A 26 -7.36 -2.77 12.49
N LEU A 27 -8.07 -1.65 12.75
CA LEU A 27 -7.45 -0.42 13.22
C LEU A 27 -6.81 -0.57 14.60
N GLN A 28 -7.48 -1.25 15.54
CA GLN A 28 -6.90 -1.53 16.87
C GLN A 28 -5.59 -2.33 16.77
N LEU A 29 -5.52 -3.31 15.87
CA LEU A 29 -4.30 -4.08 15.63
C LEU A 29 -3.22 -3.21 14.98
N CYS A 30 -3.57 -2.35 14.04
CA CYS A 30 -2.65 -1.36 13.46
C CYS A 30 -2.06 -0.44 14.54
N ASP A 31 -2.89 0.12 15.42
CA ASP A 31 -2.40 1.00 16.50
C ASP A 31 -1.49 0.26 17.48
N LYS A 32 -1.83 -0.98 17.82
CA LYS A 32 -1.00 -1.85 18.68
C LYS A 32 0.40 -2.07 18.10
N TRP A 33 0.50 -2.41 16.81
CA TRP A 33 1.78 -2.69 16.18
C TRP A 33 2.57 -1.42 15.86
N SER A 34 1.88 -0.31 15.53
CA SER A 34 2.50 1.00 15.39
C SER A 34 3.21 1.43 16.69
N LYS A 35 2.55 1.24 17.85
CA LYS A 35 3.13 1.52 19.17
C LYS A 35 4.34 0.62 19.49
N LYS A 36 4.37 -0.59 18.93
CA LYS A 36 5.50 -1.53 19.06
C LYS A 36 6.62 -1.29 18.03
N GLY A 37 6.53 -0.21 17.26
CA GLY A 37 7.58 0.20 16.32
C GLY A 37 7.55 -0.52 14.98
N GLU A 38 6.46 -1.19 14.62
CA GLU A 38 6.31 -1.75 13.27
C GLU A 38 6.20 -0.62 12.23
N ARG A 39 7.09 -0.64 11.24
CA ARG A 39 7.23 0.41 10.22
C ARG A 39 7.54 -0.16 8.82
N SER A 40 7.38 -1.47 8.61
CA SER A 40 7.56 -2.08 7.30
C SER A 40 6.59 -1.51 6.26
N ASP A 41 6.98 -1.53 5.00
CA ASP A 41 6.19 -0.97 3.90
C ASP A 41 4.83 -1.65 3.77
N ARG A 42 4.81 -2.99 3.84
CA ARG A 42 3.57 -3.76 3.92
C ARG A 42 2.66 -3.33 5.07
N PHE A 43 3.22 -3.12 6.26
CA PHE A 43 2.43 -2.68 7.41
C PHE A 43 1.87 -1.27 7.21
N LEU A 44 2.69 -0.33 6.74
CA LEU A 44 2.26 1.05 6.52
C LEU A 44 1.19 1.14 5.43
N ALA A 45 1.35 0.42 4.33
CA ALA A 45 0.35 0.32 3.26
C ALA A 45 -0.96 -0.27 3.76
N LEU A 46 -0.90 -1.36 4.55
CA LEU A 46 -2.09 -1.99 5.13
C LEU A 46 -2.79 -1.06 6.13
N LYS A 47 -2.04 -0.36 6.97
CA LYS A 47 -2.59 0.62 7.91
C LYS A 47 -3.30 1.76 7.19
N ALA A 48 -2.69 2.30 6.15
CA ALA A 48 -3.30 3.36 5.33
C ALA A 48 -4.60 2.87 4.68
N PHE A 49 -4.61 1.66 4.13
CA PHE A 49 -5.83 1.03 3.60
C PHE A 49 -6.92 0.86 4.67
N VAL A 50 -6.57 0.39 5.87
CA VAL A 50 -7.52 0.24 6.99
C VAL A 50 -8.13 1.57 7.42
N LEU A 51 -7.34 2.66 7.41
CA LEU A 51 -7.82 4.00 7.77
C LEU A 51 -8.81 4.54 6.74
N VAL A 52 -8.51 4.39 5.45
CA VAL A 52 -9.40 4.81 4.34
C VAL A 52 -10.75 4.09 4.36
N ASN A 53 -10.82 2.88 4.93
CA ASN A 53 -12.08 2.13 5.02
C ASN A 53 -12.83 2.34 6.35
N GLN A 54 -12.39 3.28 7.19
CA GLN A 54 -13.13 3.63 8.40
C GLN A 54 -14.38 4.45 8.07
N VAL A 55 -15.45 4.22 8.84
CA VAL A 55 -16.68 5.04 8.78
C VAL A 55 -16.48 6.40 9.45
N ASP A 56 -15.53 6.50 10.39
CA ASP A 56 -15.19 7.75 11.06
C ASP A 56 -14.41 8.66 10.12
N GLU A 57 -14.98 9.84 9.82
CA GLU A 57 -14.44 10.83 8.89
C GLU A 57 -13.02 11.29 9.26
N LYS A 58 -12.71 11.45 10.56
CA LYS A 58 -11.37 11.88 10.99
C LYS A 58 -10.33 10.80 10.71
N GLN A 59 -10.68 9.52 10.90
CA GLN A 59 -9.79 8.42 10.55
C GLN A 59 -9.67 8.24 9.04
N HIS A 60 -10.75 8.44 8.30
CA HIS A 60 -10.74 8.43 6.85
C HIS A 60 -9.81 9.52 6.28
N ASP A 61 -9.94 10.77 6.73
CA ASP A 61 -9.09 11.89 6.32
C ASP A 61 -7.62 11.68 6.69
N ARG A 62 -7.39 11.11 7.88
CA ARG A 62 -6.05 10.67 8.27
C ARG A 62 -5.51 9.63 7.31
N GLY A 63 -6.32 8.65 6.93
CA GLY A 63 -5.96 7.63 5.93
C GLY A 63 -5.60 8.24 4.59
N HIS A 64 -6.40 9.19 4.11
CA HIS A 64 -6.13 9.94 2.88
C HIS A 64 -4.74 10.60 2.90
N ASN A 65 -4.42 11.32 3.98
CA ASN A 65 -3.12 11.96 4.14
C ASN A 65 -1.97 10.92 4.21
N GLU A 66 -2.15 9.84 4.97
CA GLU A 66 -1.14 8.78 5.07
C GLU A 66 -0.89 8.10 3.70
N VAL A 67 -1.93 7.87 2.89
CA VAL A 67 -1.77 7.33 1.53
C VAL A 67 -0.96 8.28 0.65
N LEU A 68 -1.28 9.58 0.65
CA LEU A 68 -0.56 10.57 -0.15
C LEU A 68 0.90 10.73 0.29
N ASP A 69 1.16 10.70 1.59
CA ASP A 69 2.50 10.76 2.15
C ASP A 69 3.33 9.53 1.73
N LEU A 70 2.73 8.33 1.77
CA LEU A 70 3.36 7.10 1.31
C LEU A 70 3.67 7.12 -0.20
N CYS A 71 2.77 7.64 -1.02
CA CYS A 71 3.02 7.82 -2.46
C CYS A 71 4.23 8.73 -2.75
N LYS A 72 4.48 9.72 -1.90
CA LYS A 72 5.57 10.71 -2.06
C LYS A 72 6.82 10.39 -1.26
N ARG A 73 6.81 9.31 -0.46
CA ARG A 73 7.89 8.97 0.47
C ARG A 73 9.24 8.77 -0.24
N ASN A 74 10.31 9.05 0.50
CA ASN A 74 11.68 8.77 0.13
C ASN A 74 12.38 8.03 1.30
N PRO A 75 12.93 6.82 1.12
CA PRO A 75 12.93 6.02 -0.11
C PRO A 75 11.51 5.57 -0.54
N PRO A 76 11.27 5.38 -1.84
CA PRO A 76 9.98 4.92 -2.35
C PRO A 76 9.69 3.49 -1.88
N ILE A 77 8.42 3.11 -1.94
CA ILE A 77 8.00 1.73 -1.66
C ILE A 77 8.40 0.88 -2.87
N THR A 78 9.20 -0.15 -2.64
CA THR A 78 9.67 -1.08 -3.69
C THR A 78 9.15 -2.51 -3.52
N GLU A 79 8.50 -2.80 -2.39
CA GLU A 79 7.93 -4.11 -2.09
C GLU A 79 6.61 -4.31 -2.86
N PRO A 80 6.49 -5.30 -3.76
CA PRO A 80 5.32 -5.47 -4.62
C PRO A 80 4.00 -5.58 -3.84
N GLU A 81 3.98 -6.36 -2.76
CA GLU A 81 2.78 -6.56 -1.93
C GLU A 81 2.31 -5.24 -1.31
N ALA A 82 3.26 -4.36 -0.93
CA ALA A 82 2.93 -3.04 -0.41
C ALA A 82 2.40 -2.12 -1.53
N ILE A 83 2.95 -2.20 -2.74
CA ILE A 83 2.47 -1.44 -3.90
C ILE A 83 1.03 -1.83 -4.25
N TYR A 84 0.71 -3.12 -4.33
CA TYR A 84 -0.66 -3.58 -4.58
C TYR A 84 -1.63 -3.11 -3.49
N GLN A 85 -1.23 -3.22 -2.23
CA GLN A 85 -2.03 -2.75 -1.11
C GLN A 85 -2.30 -1.23 -1.17
N MET A 86 -1.30 -0.45 -1.59
CA MET A 86 -1.44 0.99 -1.83
C MET A 86 -2.37 1.29 -3.01
N GLN A 87 -2.32 0.50 -4.10
CA GLN A 87 -3.25 0.66 -5.21
C GLN A 87 -4.70 0.41 -4.77
N HIS A 88 -4.96 -0.57 -3.90
CA HIS A 88 -6.29 -0.76 -3.31
C HIS A 88 -6.74 0.43 -2.47
N ALA A 89 -5.83 1.04 -1.69
CA ALA A 89 -6.13 2.26 -0.94
C ALA A 89 -6.42 3.46 -1.86
N LEU A 90 -5.65 3.63 -2.93
CA LEU A 90 -5.89 4.65 -3.94
C LEU A 90 -7.21 4.45 -4.70
N LYS A 91 -7.59 3.19 -4.97
CA LYS A 91 -8.89 2.86 -5.56
C LYS A 91 -10.04 3.26 -4.62
N ALA A 92 -9.93 2.94 -3.33
CA ALA A 92 -10.91 3.33 -2.32
C ALA A 92 -11.08 4.87 -2.21
N LEU A 93 -9.99 5.63 -2.41
CA LEU A 93 -10.01 7.10 -2.45
C LEU A 93 -10.35 7.69 -3.84
N SER A 94 -10.60 6.87 -4.86
CA SER A 94 -10.77 7.32 -6.26
C SER A 94 -9.55 8.08 -6.84
N LEU A 95 -8.35 7.89 -6.28
CA LEU A 95 -7.09 8.54 -6.70
C LEU A 95 -6.19 7.65 -7.58
N HIS A 96 -6.62 6.43 -7.91
CA HIS A 96 -5.83 5.45 -8.64
C HIS A 96 -5.29 5.96 -9.99
N LYS A 97 -6.07 6.76 -10.74
CA LYS A 97 -5.65 7.32 -12.03
C LYS A 97 -4.53 8.36 -11.91
N GLU A 98 -4.46 9.08 -10.79
CA GLU A 98 -3.51 10.18 -10.62
C GLU A 98 -2.21 9.76 -9.94
N GLN A 99 -2.29 8.79 -9.03
CA GLN A 99 -1.18 8.38 -8.16
C GLN A 99 -0.76 6.93 -8.37
N GLY A 100 -1.60 6.08 -8.97
CA GLY A 100 -1.33 4.65 -9.14
C GLY A 100 -0.10 4.38 -10.01
N TYR A 101 0.00 5.03 -11.18
CA TYR A 101 1.15 4.88 -12.07
C TYR A 101 2.43 5.48 -11.46
N LYS A 102 2.32 6.61 -10.74
CA LYS A 102 3.46 7.27 -10.10
C LYS A 102 4.12 6.39 -9.05
N LEU A 103 3.33 5.55 -8.38
CA LEU A 103 3.85 4.60 -7.39
C LEU A 103 4.78 3.58 -8.05
N TRP A 104 4.37 3.01 -9.19
CA TRP A 104 5.19 2.09 -9.97
C TRP A 104 6.41 2.78 -10.58
N GLU A 105 6.22 3.94 -11.22
CA GLU A 105 7.31 4.72 -11.81
C GLU A 105 8.40 5.04 -10.78
N ARG A 106 8.03 5.40 -9.55
CA ARG A 106 8.97 5.66 -8.46
C ARG A 106 9.64 4.40 -7.93
N ALA A 107 8.90 3.30 -7.76
CA ALA A 107 9.45 2.02 -7.32
C ALA A 107 10.54 1.55 -8.30
N VAL A 108 10.21 1.58 -9.57
CA VAL A 108 11.05 1.14 -10.68
C VAL A 108 12.17 2.14 -11.01
N GLY A 109 12.06 3.40 -10.60
CA GLY A 109 13.17 4.35 -10.69
C GLY A 109 14.24 4.19 -9.61
N SER A 110 13.97 3.40 -8.55
CA SER A 110 14.77 3.44 -7.31
C SER A 110 15.79 2.31 -7.13
N THR A 111 15.57 1.17 -7.77
CA THR A 111 16.42 -0.02 -7.64
C THR A 111 17.16 -0.34 -8.95
N GLN A 112 18.30 -1.02 -8.89
CA GLN A 112 19.14 -1.29 -10.07
C GLN A 112 18.73 -2.56 -10.84
N ASP A 113 17.94 -3.45 -10.22
CA ASP A 113 17.46 -4.71 -10.79
C ASP A 113 15.93 -4.81 -10.66
N ASN A 114 15.21 -4.28 -11.66
CA ASN A 114 13.77 -4.01 -11.55
C ASN A 114 12.93 -4.81 -12.54
N LYS A 115 13.50 -5.85 -13.17
CA LYS A 115 12.79 -6.60 -14.21
C LYS A 115 11.46 -7.15 -13.69
N ASP A 116 11.43 -7.68 -12.47
CA ASP A 116 10.20 -8.17 -11.84
C ASP A 116 9.18 -7.04 -11.63
N LEU A 117 9.62 -5.88 -11.12
CA LEU A 117 8.75 -4.72 -10.91
C LEU A 117 8.21 -4.14 -12.23
N TYR A 118 9.02 -4.08 -13.29
CA TYR A 118 8.57 -3.68 -14.63
C TYR A 118 7.52 -4.65 -15.17
N ILE A 119 7.74 -5.97 -15.08
CA ILE A 119 6.78 -6.98 -15.54
C ILE A 119 5.45 -6.85 -14.77
N ARG A 120 5.52 -6.66 -13.45
CA ARG A 120 4.33 -6.44 -12.62
C ARG A 120 3.60 -5.15 -12.98
N TRP A 121 4.32 -4.06 -13.20
CA TRP A 121 3.73 -2.79 -13.63
C TRP A 121 3.04 -2.94 -15.00
N LEU A 122 3.69 -3.59 -15.96
CA LEU A 122 3.11 -3.84 -17.29
C LEU A 122 1.82 -4.66 -17.19
N ASN A 123 1.84 -5.76 -16.43
CA ASN A 123 0.66 -6.60 -16.25
C ASN A 123 -0.49 -5.82 -15.62
N GLU A 124 -0.20 -4.98 -14.62
CA GLU A 124 -1.22 -4.17 -13.97
C GLU A 124 -1.77 -3.07 -14.89
N ALA A 125 -0.91 -2.44 -15.69
CA ALA A 125 -1.32 -1.46 -16.68
C ALA A 125 -2.22 -2.10 -17.76
N ILE A 126 -1.92 -3.32 -18.20
CA ILE A 126 -2.76 -4.09 -19.12
C ILE A 126 -4.12 -4.42 -18.48
N LEU A 127 -4.13 -4.90 -17.24
CA LEU A 127 -5.36 -5.24 -16.51
C LEU A 127 -6.29 -4.04 -16.34
N GLU A 128 -5.74 -2.87 -16.06
CA GLU A 128 -6.49 -1.62 -15.87
C GLU A 128 -6.77 -0.87 -17.20
N SER A 129 -6.34 -1.41 -18.35
CA SER A 129 -6.38 -0.73 -19.65
C SER A 129 -5.70 0.65 -19.64
N ASP A 130 -4.68 0.82 -18.80
CA ASP A 130 -3.83 2.01 -18.75
C ASP A 130 -2.71 1.91 -19.79
N TRP A 131 -3.09 2.12 -21.05
CA TRP A 131 -2.19 2.01 -22.20
C TRP A 131 -1.03 3.02 -22.14
N LEU A 132 -1.23 4.17 -21.48
CA LEU A 132 -0.18 5.18 -21.31
C LEU A 132 0.92 4.67 -20.38
N SER A 133 0.54 4.02 -19.28
CA SER A 133 1.51 3.35 -18.41
C SER A 133 2.16 2.16 -19.09
N ALA A 134 1.39 1.35 -19.82
CA ALA A 134 1.91 0.18 -20.53
C ALA A 134 2.97 0.54 -21.59
N GLN A 135 2.85 1.70 -22.24
CA GLN A 135 3.84 2.20 -23.21
C GLN A 135 5.15 2.67 -22.54
N LYS A 136 5.11 3.03 -21.25
CA LYS A 136 6.26 3.57 -20.51
C LYS A 136 7.13 2.50 -19.86
N VAL A 137 6.61 1.29 -19.71
CA VAL A 137 7.34 0.11 -19.23
C VAL A 137 8.27 -0.38 -20.32
#